data_AF-A0A1Z2L6Q9-F1
#
_entry.id   AF-A0A1Z2L6Q9-F1
#
_cell.length_a   1.000
_cell.length_b   1.000
_cell.length_c   1.000
_cell.angle_alpha   90.00
_cell.angle_beta   90.00
_cell.angle_gamma   90.00
#
_symmetry.space_group_name_H-M   'P 1'
#
loop_
_entity.id
_entity.type
_entity.pdbx_description
1 polymer ?
#
loop_
_entity_poly.entity_id
_entity_poly.type
_entity_poly.pdbx_seq_one_letter_code
_entity_poly.pdbx_strand_id
1 'polypeptide(L)'
;MVMEYSEAKVPRPRPLVTVLTDDGPLLTEGVKVHRVLPDGRAQTAEFVGHVPEGGGALTVRLTGGMGRGKVPDGGSVPEKGDRVCWTLFEHAPRGGPELPEPERTPWTHGGPPDGTADAPDPLTAEDLL
;
A
#
# COMPACT_ATOMS: atom_id res chain seq x y z
N MET A 1 -5.08 13.89 -16.21
CA MET A 1 -6.12 13.25 -15.39
C MET A 1 -7.42 13.28 -16.19
N VAL A 2 -8.15 12.17 -16.22
CA VAL A 2 -9.52 12.12 -16.77
C VAL A 2 -10.46 11.75 -15.62
N MET A 3 -11.51 12.52 -15.40
CA MET A 3 -12.49 12.21 -14.35
C MET A 3 -13.52 11.20 -14.86
N GLU A 4 -13.63 10.04 -14.22
CA GLU A 4 -14.74 9.09 -14.43
C GLU A 4 -15.61 8.96 -13.17
N TYR A 5 -16.72 8.24 -13.28
CA TYR A 5 -17.61 7.95 -12.16
C TYR A 5 -18.05 6.48 -12.19
N SER A 6 -18.31 5.90 -11.02
CA SER A 6 -18.83 4.54 -10.91
C SER A 6 -20.28 4.44 -11.38
N GLU A 7 -20.63 3.32 -12.00
CA GLU A 7 -22.00 2.95 -12.36
C GLU A 7 -22.78 2.44 -11.14
N ALA A 8 -23.23 3.35 -10.27
CA ALA A 8 -24.02 3.03 -9.08
C ALA A 8 -25.15 4.05 -8.89
N LYS A 9 -26.17 3.70 -8.09
CA LYS A 9 -27.29 4.61 -7.75
C LYS A 9 -26.81 5.97 -7.24
N VAL A 10 -25.71 5.98 -6.49
CA VAL A 10 -24.97 7.19 -6.13
C VAL A 10 -23.57 7.09 -6.75
N PRO A 11 -23.31 7.79 -7.88
CA PRO A 11 -22.02 7.75 -8.54
C PRO A 11 -20.89 8.26 -7.63
N ARG A 12 -19.76 7.54 -7.64
CA ARG A 12 -18.54 7.90 -6.93
C ARG A 12 -17.45 8.29 -7.92
N PRO A 13 -16.60 9.29 -7.63
CA PRO A 13 -15.51 9.64 -8.52
C PRO A 13 -14.55 8.46 -8.72
N ARG A 14 -14.07 8.31 -9.96
CA ARG A 14 -13.12 7.32 -10.46
C ARG A 14 -12.07 7.97 -11.38
N PRO A 15 -11.29 8.96 -10.91
CA PRO A 15 -10.27 9.59 -11.75
C PRO A 15 -9.27 8.57 -12.29
N LEU A 16 -8.95 8.70 -13.58
CA LEU A 16 -7.82 8.04 -14.22
C LEU A 16 -6.57 8.91 -14.07
N VAL A 17 -5.52 8.28 -13.55
CA VAL A 17 -4.21 8.88 -13.34
C VAL A 17 -3.19 8.07 -14.12
N THR A 18 -2.45 8.76 -15.00
CA THR A 18 -1.32 8.18 -15.72
C THR A 18 -0.04 8.50 -14.96
N VAL A 19 0.76 7.48 -14.70
CA VAL A 19 2.01 7.56 -13.96
C VAL A 19 3.12 7.04 -14.87
N LEU A 20 4.22 7.78 -14.95
CA LEU A 20 5.46 7.30 -15.56
C LEU A 20 6.28 6.60 -14.48
N THR A 21 6.77 5.40 -14.77
CA THR A 21 7.67 4.67 -13.88
C THR A 21 8.72 3.92 -14.70
N ASP A 22 9.92 3.79 -14.15
CA ASP A 22 10.97 2.91 -14.66
C ASP A 22 10.84 1.49 -14.10
N ASP A 23 9.91 1.27 -13.16
CA ASP A 23 9.60 -0.05 -12.64
C ASP A 23 8.94 -0.91 -13.73
N GLY A 24 9.26 -2.21 -13.74
CA GLY A 24 8.62 -3.20 -14.61
C GLY A 24 7.70 -4.16 -13.85
N PRO A 25 6.62 -3.68 -13.20
CA PRO A 25 5.75 -4.56 -12.45
C PRO A 25 4.94 -5.46 -13.38
N LEU A 26 4.83 -6.75 -13.04
CA LEU A 26 3.95 -7.68 -13.75
C LEU A 26 2.51 -7.47 -13.28
N LEU A 27 1.76 -6.67 -14.02
CA LEU A 27 0.38 -6.30 -13.71
C LEU A 27 -0.60 -6.89 -14.71
N THR A 28 -1.74 -7.37 -14.19
CA THR A 28 -2.93 -7.67 -14.97
C THR A 28 -3.97 -6.58 -14.73
N GLU A 29 -4.76 -6.24 -15.75
CA GLU A 29 -5.87 -5.28 -15.59
C GLU A 29 -6.77 -5.63 -14.40
N GLY A 30 -7.17 -4.62 -13.64
CA GLY A 30 -7.97 -4.75 -12.43
C GLY A 30 -7.17 -5.07 -11.16
N VAL A 31 -5.86 -5.34 -11.24
CA VAL A 31 -5.03 -5.50 -10.03
C VAL A 31 -5.08 -4.24 -9.18
N LYS A 32 -5.35 -4.42 -7.88
CA LYS A 32 -5.36 -3.32 -6.92
C LYS A 32 -3.94 -2.88 -6.58
N VAL A 33 -3.78 -1.57 -6.51
CA VAL A 33 -2.58 -0.91 -6.03
C VAL A 33 -2.95 0.05 -4.91
N HIS A 34 -2.00 0.27 -4.01
CA HIS A 34 -2.19 0.98 -2.77
C HIS A 34 -1.13 2.05 -2.61
N ARG A 35 -1.48 3.14 -1.92
CA ARG A 35 -0.52 4.12 -1.44
C ARG A 35 -1.01 4.75 -0.15
N VAL A 36 -0.13 5.49 0.50
CA VAL A 36 -0.45 6.34 1.66
C VAL A 36 -0.41 7.79 1.21
N LEU A 37 -1.45 8.55 1.54
CA LEU A 37 -1.50 10.00 1.35
C LEU A 37 -0.66 10.71 2.43
N PRO A 38 -0.26 11.98 2.21
CA PRO A 38 0.53 12.73 3.19
C PRO A 38 -0.11 12.83 4.59
N ASP A 39 -1.43 12.69 4.69
CA ASP A 39 -2.19 12.69 5.93
C ASP A 39 -2.35 11.30 6.58
N GLY A 40 -1.65 10.28 6.06
CA GLY A 40 -1.66 8.91 6.56
C GLY A 40 -2.84 8.05 6.07
N ARG A 41 -3.80 8.62 5.33
CA ARG A 41 -4.91 7.83 4.78
C ARG A 41 -4.44 6.89 3.68
N ALA A 42 -4.92 5.65 3.71
CA ALA A 42 -4.72 4.73 2.60
C ALA A 42 -5.58 5.14 1.39
N GLN A 43 -5.00 5.06 0.21
CA GLN A 43 -5.70 5.23 -1.05
C GLN A 43 -5.51 4.00 -1.93
N THR A 44 -6.61 3.55 -2.54
CA THR A 44 -6.65 2.39 -3.43
C THR A 44 -6.91 2.84 -4.87
N ALA A 45 -6.29 2.14 -5.80
CA ALA A 45 -6.56 2.26 -7.22
C ALA A 45 -6.53 0.89 -7.89
N GLU A 46 -7.01 0.80 -9.12
CA GLU A 46 -6.95 -0.39 -9.96
C GLU A 46 -6.11 -0.10 -11.20
N PHE A 47 -5.23 -1.02 -11.56
CA PHE A 47 -4.47 -0.93 -12.80
C PHE A 47 -5.41 -1.07 -14.00
N VAL A 48 -5.36 -0.11 -14.92
CA VAL A 48 -6.19 -0.08 -16.13
C VAL A 48 -5.42 -0.57 -17.33
N GLY A 49 -4.11 -0.34 -17.39
CA GLY A 49 -3.28 -0.76 -18.51
C GLY A 49 -2.00 0.06 -18.66
N HIS A 50 -1.09 -0.44 -19.48
CA HIS A 50 0.06 0.33 -19.95
C HIS A 50 -0.35 1.30 -21.05
N VAL A 51 0.30 2.46 -21.10
CA VAL A 51 0.12 3.41 -22.19
C VAL A 51 1.02 2.98 -23.36
N PRO A 52 0.46 2.64 -24.53
CA PRO A 52 1.26 2.30 -25.70
C PRO A 52 2.23 3.45 -26.05
N GLU A 53 3.47 3.11 -26.39
CA GLU A 53 4.53 4.09 -26.71
C GLU A 53 4.86 5.09 -25.58
N GLY A 54 4.32 4.87 -24.37
CA GLY A 54 4.44 5.78 -23.22
C GLY A 54 5.71 5.61 -22.40
N GLY A 55 6.71 4.84 -22.87
CA GLY A 55 8.01 4.69 -22.21
C GLY A 55 7.94 4.20 -20.76
N GLY A 56 7.05 3.25 -20.45
CA GLY A 56 6.83 2.76 -19.08
C GLY A 56 5.63 3.41 -18.36
N ALA A 57 4.96 4.37 -19.00
CA ALA A 57 3.75 4.95 -18.45
C ALA A 57 2.61 3.91 -18.34
N LEU A 58 1.89 3.98 -17.22
CA LEU A 58 0.72 3.16 -16.94
C LEU A 58 -0.43 4.01 -16.40
N THR A 59 -1.65 3.52 -16.53
CA THR A 59 -2.85 4.19 -16.02
C THR A 59 -3.46 3.39 -14.88
N VAL A 60 -3.81 4.09 -13.81
CA VAL A 60 -4.57 3.56 -12.69
C VAL A 60 -5.86 4.34 -12.51
N ARG A 61 -6.92 3.65 -12.09
CA ARG A 61 -8.21 4.24 -11.72
C ARG A 61 -8.29 4.33 -10.20
N LEU A 62 -8.40 5.53 -9.65
CA LEU A 62 -8.57 5.70 -8.21
C LEU A 62 -9.95 5.19 -7.78
N THR A 63 -10.01 4.34 -6.75
CA THR A 63 -11.25 3.69 -6.29
C THR A 63 -11.63 4.08 -4.86
N GLY A 64 -10.66 4.50 -4.03
CA GLY A 64 -10.84 4.86 -2.62
C GLY A 64 -10.04 6.09 -2.21
N GLY A 65 -10.05 6.44 -0.92
CA GLY A 65 -9.20 7.50 -0.33
C GLY A 65 -9.43 8.93 -0.82
N MET A 66 -10.59 9.24 -1.41
CA MET A 66 -10.93 10.57 -1.98
C MET A 66 -12.06 11.29 -1.22
N GLY A 67 -12.37 10.86 0.00
CA GLY A 67 -13.52 11.36 0.75
C GLY A 67 -14.85 10.71 0.35
N ARG A 68 -15.96 11.25 0.88
CA ARG A 68 -17.33 10.73 0.68
C ARG A 68 -18.16 11.54 -0.32
N GLY A 69 -17.60 12.62 -0.85
CA GLY A 69 -18.26 13.53 -1.79
C GLY A 69 -18.30 13.02 -3.22
N LYS A 70 -18.92 13.82 -4.10
CA LYS A 70 -18.80 13.66 -5.56
C LYS A 70 -17.52 14.30 -6.10
N VAL A 71 -16.99 15.28 -5.38
CA VAL A 71 -15.70 15.92 -5.62
C VAL A 71 -14.67 15.24 -4.70
N PRO A 72 -13.52 14.79 -5.22
CA PRO A 72 -12.44 14.29 -4.40
C PRO A 72 -11.94 15.33 -3.39
N ASP A 73 -11.58 14.88 -2.19
CA ASP A 73 -10.91 15.73 -1.20
C ASP A 73 -9.61 16.33 -1.81
N GLY A 74 -9.28 17.58 -1.46
CA GLY A 74 -8.05 18.23 -1.92
C GLY A 74 -6.80 17.42 -1.58
N GLY A 75 -5.85 17.33 -2.53
CA GLY A 75 -4.62 16.55 -2.38
C GLY A 75 -4.79 15.03 -2.46
N SER A 76 -6.02 14.50 -2.58
CA SER A 76 -6.24 13.06 -2.74
C SER A 76 -5.95 12.56 -4.16
N VAL A 77 -6.06 13.42 -5.17
CA VAL A 77 -5.75 13.08 -6.57
C VAL A 77 -4.47 13.79 -6.98
N PRO A 78 -3.47 13.07 -7.54
CA PRO A 78 -2.20 13.67 -7.96
C PRO A 78 -2.37 14.67 -9.09
N GLU A 79 -1.55 15.69 -9.07
CA GLU A 79 -1.37 16.65 -10.15
C GLU A 79 -0.20 16.23 -11.07
N LYS A 80 -0.11 16.87 -12.23
CA LYS A 80 0.96 16.58 -13.19
C LYS A 80 2.30 17.01 -12.60
N GLY A 81 3.24 16.08 -12.54
CA GLY A 81 4.58 16.31 -11.98
C GLY A 81 4.75 15.81 -10.54
N ASP A 82 3.66 15.44 -9.87
CA ASP A 82 3.71 14.84 -8.55
C ASP A 82 4.45 13.50 -8.59
N ARG A 83 5.34 13.31 -7.61
CA ARG A 83 5.94 12.01 -7.34
C ARG A 83 5.00 11.21 -6.44
N VAL A 84 4.67 10.00 -6.87
CA VAL A 84 3.77 9.10 -6.14
C VAL A 84 4.45 7.75 -6.00
N CYS A 85 4.21 7.08 -4.88
CA CYS A 85 4.67 5.72 -4.64
C CYS A 85 3.44 4.82 -4.52
N TRP A 86 3.32 3.85 -5.43
CA TRP A 86 2.28 2.84 -5.39
C TRP A 86 2.89 1.49 -5.06
N THR A 87 2.14 0.64 -4.38
CA THR A 87 2.54 -0.72 -4.02
C THR A 87 1.43 -1.70 -4.32
N LEU A 88 1.79 -2.96 -4.58
CA LEU A 88 0.84 -4.07 -4.74
C LEU A 88 0.38 -4.63 -3.40
N PHE A 89 1.00 -4.18 -2.31
CA PHE A 89 0.69 -4.63 -0.96
C PHE A 89 -0.22 -3.61 -0.28
N GLU A 90 -1.34 -4.10 0.26
CA GLU A 90 -2.18 -3.29 1.13
C GLU A 90 -1.37 -2.80 2.35
N HIS A 91 -1.56 -1.54 2.71
CA HIS A 91 -0.98 -0.93 3.92
C HIS A 91 -1.76 -1.35 5.18
N ALA A 92 -1.95 -2.66 5.35
CA ALA A 92 -2.54 -3.25 6.54
C ALA A 92 -1.60 -4.36 7.02
N PRO A 93 -1.26 -4.40 8.33
CA PRO A 93 -0.52 -5.53 8.87
C PRO A 93 -1.35 -6.79 8.66
N ARG A 94 -0.83 -7.72 7.85
CA ARG A 94 -1.37 -9.07 7.80
C ARG A 94 -0.81 -9.80 9.01
N GLY A 95 -1.60 -9.87 10.09
CA GLY A 95 -1.29 -10.76 11.18
C GLY A 95 -1.12 -12.17 10.62
N GLY A 96 0.04 -12.78 10.88
CA GLY A 96 0.18 -14.21 10.70
C GLY A 96 -0.74 -14.95 11.68
N PRO A 97 -0.91 -16.27 11.53
CA PRO A 97 -1.48 -17.07 12.61
C PRO A 97 -0.70 -16.77 13.90
N GLU A 98 -1.40 -16.77 15.03
CA GLU A 98 -0.73 -16.72 16.33
C GLU A 98 0.34 -17.80 16.38
N LEU A 99 1.50 -17.45 16.94
CA LEU A 99 2.54 -18.43 17.18
C LEU A 99 1.97 -19.50 18.12
N PRO A 100 2.32 -20.79 17.94
CA PRO A 100 1.98 -21.81 18.91
C PRO A 100 2.50 -21.43 20.30
N GLU A 101 1.88 -21.98 21.34
CA GLU A 101 2.44 -21.93 22.68
C GLU A 101 3.92 -22.34 22.67
N PRO A 102 4.79 -21.74 23.51
CA PRO A 102 6.22 -22.06 23.55
C PRO A 102 6.48 -23.57 23.63
N GLU A 103 5.71 -24.32 24.42
CA GLU A 103 5.85 -25.78 24.59
C GLU A 103 5.51 -26.56 23.31
N ARG A 104 4.76 -25.95 22.39
CA ARG A 104 4.35 -26.53 21.11
C ARG A 104 5.17 -25.99 19.94
N THR A 105 6.08 -25.06 20.20
CA THR A 105 7.02 -24.54 19.21
C THR A 105 8.12 -25.59 18.98
N PRO A 106 8.43 -25.96 17.73
CA PRO A 106 9.47 -26.95 17.43
C PRO A 106 10.86 -26.32 17.61
N TRP A 107 11.36 -26.33 18.84
CA TRP A 107 12.69 -25.82 19.18
C TRP A 107 13.78 -26.72 18.61
N THR A 108 14.76 -26.12 17.96
CA THR A 108 15.92 -26.84 17.42
C THR A 108 16.98 -27.12 18.49
N HIS A 109 16.99 -26.39 19.62
CA HIS A 109 17.84 -26.59 20.81
C HIS A 109 17.15 -25.99 22.06
N GLY A 110 17.46 -26.52 23.26
CA GLY A 110 17.15 -25.88 24.55
C GLY A 110 15.70 -25.98 25.07
N GLY A 111 14.73 -26.32 24.22
CA GLY A 111 13.31 -26.34 24.61
C GLY A 111 12.73 -24.93 24.76
N PRO A 112 11.46 -24.80 25.20
CA PRO A 112 10.84 -23.50 25.41
C PRO A 112 11.60 -22.68 26.47
N PRO A 113 11.69 -21.35 26.32
CA PRO A 113 12.24 -20.49 27.36
C PRO A 113 11.40 -20.61 28.62
N ASP A 114 12.07 -20.56 29.77
CA ASP A 114 11.55 -20.70 31.13
C ASP A 114 10.66 -19.53 31.61
N GLY A 115 10.16 -18.71 30.67
CA GLY A 115 9.20 -17.62 30.90
C GLY A 115 9.78 -16.38 31.59
N THR A 116 11.03 -16.44 32.06
CA THR A 116 11.73 -15.29 32.62
C THR A 116 12.32 -14.50 31.46
N ALA A 117 11.79 -13.30 31.20
CA ALA A 117 12.39 -12.41 30.23
C ALA A 117 13.76 -11.97 30.76
N ASP A 118 14.81 -12.21 29.98
CA ASP A 118 16.12 -11.64 30.27
C ASP A 118 16.02 -10.11 30.26
N ALA A 119 16.79 -9.47 31.15
CA ALA A 119 16.89 -8.03 31.14
C ALA A 119 17.49 -7.59 29.79
N PRO A 120 16.96 -6.52 29.16
CA PRO A 120 17.56 -5.99 27.95
C PRO A 120 19.00 -5.58 28.23
N ASP A 121 19.88 -5.82 27.27
CA ASP A 121 21.26 -5.36 27.34
C ASP A 121 21.30 -3.82 27.51
N PRO A 122 22.25 -3.29 28.30
CA PRO A 122 22.40 -1.85 28.44
C PRO A 122 22.82 -1.24 27.09
N LEU A 123 22.24 -0.07 26.76
CA LEU A 123 22.61 0.69 25.56
C LEU A 123 24.12 0.90 25.49
N THR A 124 24.72 0.55 24.37
CA THR A 124 26.13 0.77 24.09
C THR A 124 26.31 1.96 23.16
N ALA A 125 27.54 2.47 23.04
CA ALA A 125 27.83 3.65 22.20
C ALA A 125 27.64 3.36 20.68
N GLU A 126 27.68 2.09 20.29
CA GLU A 126 27.44 1.61 18.92
C GLU A 126 25.94 1.64 18.53
N ASP A 127 25.01 1.59 19.48
CA ASP A 127 23.56 1.70 19.22
C ASP A 127 23.11 3.13 18.83
N LEU A 128 24.00 4.11 18.98
CA LEU A 128 23.72 5.54 18.78
C LEU A 128 24.36 6.11 17.49
N LEU A 129 24.91 5.23 16.63
CA LEU A 129 25.68 5.55 15.43
C LEU A 129 24.87 5.30 14.15
#